data_AF-A0A4V6YSE9-F1
#
_entry.id   AF-A0A4V6YSE9-F1
#
_cell.length_a   1.000
_cell.length_b   1.000
_cell.length_c   1.000
_cell.angle_alpha   90.00
_cell.angle_beta   90.00
_cell.angle_gamma   90.00
#
_symmetry.space_group_name_H-M   'P 1'
#
loop_
_entity.id
_entity.type
_entity.pdbx_description
1 polymer ?
#
loop_
_entity_poly.entity_id
_entity_poly.type
_entity_poly.pdbx_seq_one_letter_code
_entity_poly.pdbx_strand_id
1 'polypeptide(L)' 'MIKKTCKELGLTYRELGEKIGYSESAINNASRQENISEPLTRAIELYLENTRLKEQLQDFYTLKAILAKQHF' A
#
# COMPACT_ATOMS: atom_id res chain seq x y z
N MET A 1 11.29 -2.89 -6.85
CA MET A 1 9.90 -2.52 -6.47
C MET A 1 9.53 -2.98 -5.07
N ILE A 2 9.45 -4.29 -4.79
CA ILE A 2 9.08 -4.87 -3.48
C ILE A 2 9.83 -4.22 -2.29
N LYS A 3 11.17 -4.20 -2.32
CA LYS A 3 11.98 -3.60 -1.25
C LYS A 3 11.68 -2.11 -1.02
N LYS A 4 11.41 -1.37 -2.10
CA LYS A 4 11.06 0.05 -2.06
C LYS A 4 9.69 0.22 -1.39
N THR A 5 8.69 -0.52 -1.85
CA THR A 5 7.33 -0.53 -1.29
C THR A 5 7.34 -0.84 0.21
N CYS A 6 8.05 -1.89 0.63
CA CYS A 6 8.18 -2.24 2.05
C CYS A 6 8.81 -1.10 2.87
N LYS A 7 9.87 -0.46 2.35
CA LYS A 7 10.51 0.66 3.04
C LYS A 7 9.59 1.88 3.16
N GLU A 8 8.89 2.23 2.08
CA GLU A 8 7.99 3.40 2.04
C GLU A 8 6.80 3.23 2.98
N LEU A 9 6.26 2.01 3.09
CA LEU A 9 5.10 1.71 3.92
C LEU A 9 5.45 1.24 5.34
N GLY A 10 6.73 1.11 5.66
CA GLY A 10 7.18 0.56 6.96
C GLY A 10 6.76 -0.90 7.18
N LEU A 11 6.69 -1.71 6.11
CA LEU A 11 6.24 -3.10 6.15
C LEU A 11 7.39 -4.08 6.01
N THR A 12 7.27 -5.22 6.68
CA THR A 12 8.05 -6.43 6.40
C THR A 12 7.56 -7.12 5.11
N TYR A 13 8.34 -8.06 4.58
CA TYR A 13 7.93 -8.85 3.40
C TYR A 13 6.73 -9.74 3.70
N ARG A 14 6.64 -10.27 4.92
CA ARG A 14 5.48 -11.02 5.40
C ARG A 14 4.22 -10.17 5.38
N GLU A 15 4.26 -8.98 5.96
CA GLU A 15 3.10 -8.09 6.03
C GLU A 15 2.67 -7.59 4.66
N LEU A 16 3.63 -7.27 3.77
CA LEU A 16 3.30 -6.95 2.39
C LEU A 16 2.57 -8.13 1.73
N GLY A 17 3.12 -9.33 1.84
CA GLY A 17 2.50 -10.56 1.30
C GLY A 17 1.08 -10.77 1.79
N GLU A 18 0.84 -10.69 3.11
CA GLU A 18 -0.49 -10.82 3.71
C GLU A 18 -1.49 -9.81 3.13
N LYS A 19 -1.06 -8.57 2.89
CA LYS A 19 -1.90 -7.49 2.36
C LYS A 19 -2.27 -7.67 0.88
N ILE A 20 -1.43 -8.34 0.10
CA ILE A 20 -1.63 -8.51 -1.35
C ILE A 20 -1.94 -9.96 -1.76
N GLY A 21 -2.11 -10.87 -0.79
CA GLY A 21 -2.50 -12.26 -1.03
C GLY A 21 -1.36 -13.20 -1.45
N TYR A 22 -0.13 -12.95 -0.99
CA TYR A 22 1.05 -13.76 -1.29
C TYR A 22 1.74 -14.24 0.00
N SER A 23 2.40 -15.40 -0.04
CA SER A 23 3.23 -15.85 1.08
C SER A 23 4.50 -15.00 1.20
N GLU A 24 5.08 -14.95 2.40
CA GLU A 24 6.39 -14.32 2.63
C GLU A 24 7.47 -14.92 1.71
N SER A 25 7.45 -16.25 1.52
CA SER A 25 8.40 -16.94 0.63
C SER A 25 8.27 -16.49 -0.83
N ALA A 26 7.05 -16.29 -1.33
CA ALA A 26 6.80 -15.79 -2.68
C ALA A 26 7.35 -14.36 -2.85
N ILE A 27 7.11 -13.48 -1.86
CA ILE A 27 7.63 -12.11 -1.86
C ILE A 27 9.16 -12.10 -1.76
N ASN A 28 9.75 -12.93 -0.90
CA ASN A 28 11.20 -13.02 -0.75
C ASN A 28 11.86 -13.48 -2.05
N ASN A 29 11.32 -14.54 -2.68
CA ASN A 29 11.82 -15.05 -3.95
C ASN A 29 11.72 -13.98 -5.06
N ALA A 30 10.54 -13.36 -5.22
CA ALA A 30 10.35 -12.30 -6.22
C ALA A 30 11.24 -11.07 -5.97
N SER A 31 11.58 -10.76 -4.71
CA SER A 31 12.46 -9.63 -4.38
C SER A 31 13.91 -9.79 -4.85
N ARG A 32 14.33 -11.02 -5.16
CA ARG A 32 15.68 -11.37 -5.64
C ARG A 32 15.76 -11.53 -7.16
N GLN A 33 14.62 -11.63 -7.83
CA GLN A 33 14.56 -11.78 -9.28
C GLN A 33 14.78 -10.42 -9.96
N GLU A 34 15.40 -10.43 -11.14
CA GLU A 34 15.55 -9.22 -11.97
C GLU A 34 14.19 -8.70 -12.45
N ASN A 35 13.26 -9.62 -12.75
CA ASN A 35 11.93 -9.33 -13.23
C ASN A 35 10.87 -9.85 -12.25
N ILE A 36 9.93 -9.00 -11.88
CA ILE A 36 8.78 -9.35 -11.05
C ILE A 36 7.62 -9.72 -11.99
N SER A 37 6.87 -10.78 -11.67
CA SER A 37 5.72 -11.18 -12.47
C SER A 37 4.68 -10.06 -12.57
N GLU A 38 4.05 -9.92 -13.72
CA GLU A 38 3.03 -8.89 -13.96
C GLU A 38 1.87 -8.94 -12.93
N PRO A 39 1.34 -10.10 -12.52
CA PRO A 39 0.30 -10.15 -11.48
C PRO A 39 0.76 -9.61 -10.13
N LEU A 40 2.00 -9.89 -9.72
CA LEU A 40 2.55 -9.40 -8.46
C LEU A 40 2.81 -7.89 -8.52
N THR A 41 3.33 -7.40 -9.64
CA THR A 41 3.47 -5.96 -9.91
C THR A 41 2.12 -5.27 -9.78
N ARG A 42 1.08 -5.79 -10.44
CA ARG A 42 -0.26 -5.22 -10.38
C ARG A 42 -0.87 -5.24 -8.98
N ALA A 43 -0.65 -6.31 -8.22
CA ALA A 43 -1.14 -6.40 -6.84
C ALA A 43 -0.51 -5.32 -5.93
N ILE A 44 0.79 -5.08 -6.07
CA ILE A 44 1.49 -4.01 -5.33
C ILE A 44 1.00 -2.62 -5.75
N GLU A 45 0.83 -2.37 -7.05
CA GLU A 45 0.31 -1.08 -7.55
C GLU A 45 -1.09 -0.78 -7.01
N LEU A 46 -2.00 -1.76 -7.08
CA LEU A 46 -3.36 -1.62 -6.56
C LEU A 46 -3.36 -1.36 -5.05
N TYR A 47 -2.47 -2.01 -4.29
CA TYR A 47 -2.34 -1.77 -2.86
C TYR A 47 -1.84 -0.34 -2.55
N LEU A 48 -0.84 0.14 -3.29
CA LEU A 48 -0.32 1.51 -3.16
C LEU A 48 -1.39 2.55 -3.50
N GLU A 49 -2.11 2.35 -4.60
CA GLU A 49 -3.20 3.22 -5.01
C GLU A 49 -4.33 3.23 -3.96
N ASN A 50 -4.71 2.06 -3.44
CA ASN A 50 -5.73 1.96 -2.40
C ASN A 50 -5.31 2.67 -1.11
N THR A 51 -4.03 2.57 -0.73
CA THR A 51 -3.48 3.26 0.45
C THR A 51 -3.58 4.78 0.26
N ARG A 52 -3.13 5.30 -0.88
CA ARG A 52 -3.23 6.72 -1.23
C ARG A 52 -4.68 7.23 -1.25
N LEU A 53 -5.61 6.44 -1.81
CA LEU A 53 -7.02 6.81 -1.85
C LEU A 53 -7.65 6.87 -0.45
N LYS A 54 -7.26 5.97 0.45
CA LYS A 54 -7.70 6.00 1.85
C LYS A 54 -7.20 7.23 2.60
N GLU A 55 -5.95 7.64 2.38
CA GLU A 55 -5.39 8.87 2.94
C GLU A 55 -6.15 10.10 2.44
N GLN A 56 -6.37 10.22 1.13
CA GLN A 56 -7.15 11.32 0.54
C GLN A 56 -8.59 11.38 1.08
N LEU A 57 -9.21 10.21 1.30
CA LEU A 57 -10.54 10.13 1.88
C LEU A 57 -10.55 10.61 3.34
N GLN A 58 -9.53 10.25 4.12
CA GLN A 58 -9.38 10.71 5.50
C GLN A 58 -9.16 12.23 5.57
N ASP A 59 -8.33 12.79 4.68
CA ASP A 59 -8.12 14.24 4.58
C ASP A 59 -9.42 14.97 4.25
N PHE A 60 -10.20 14.43 3.31
CA PHE A 60 -11.51 14.98 2.95
C PHE A 60 -12.47 15.00 4.14
N TYR A 61 -12.55 13.91 4.92
CA TYR A 61 -13.39 13.87 6.12
C TYR A 61 -12.91 14.84 7.20
N THR A 62 -11.59 14.99 7.35
CA THR A 62 -10.99 15.95 8.27
C THR A 62 -11.37 17.38 7.90
N LEU A 63 -11.25 17.74 6.62
CA LEU A 63 -11.68 19.04 6.11
C LEU A 63 -13.17 19.28 6.35
N LYS A 64 -14.02 18.30 6.03
CA LYS A 64 -15.47 18.38 6.24
C LYS A 64 -15.80 18.63 7.72
N ALA A 65 -15.12 17.95 8.64
CA ALA A 65 -15.32 18.11 10.07
C ALA A 65 -14.90 19.50 10.57
N ILE A 66 -13.80 20.04 10.05
CA ILE A 66 -13.35 21.41 10.39
C ILE A 66 -14.39 22.43 9.92
N LEU A 67 -14.85 22.34 8.66
CA LEU A 67 -15.86 23.25 8.11
C LEU A 67 -17.18 23.19 8.88
N ALA A 68 -17.64 21.99 9.27
CA ALA A 68 -18.86 21.83 10.05
C ALA A 68 -18.78 22.48 11.45
N LYS A 69 -17.59 22.57 12.04
CA LYS A 69 -17.38 23.19 13.36
C LYS A 69 -17.31 24.73 13.32
N GLN A 70 -17.10 25.34 12.15
CA GLN A 70 -16.99 26.80 12.01
C GLN A 70 -18.35 27.54 11.93
N HIS A 71 -19.47 26.82 12.00
CA HIS A 71 -20.83 27.38 11.98
C HIS A 71 -21.48 27.52 13.37
N PHE A 72 -20.69 27.61 14.45
CA PHE A 72 -21.14 27.99 15.80
C PHE A 72 -20.55 29.34 16.20
#